data_AF-A0AAI9U3G0-F1
#
_entry.id   AF-A0AAI9U3G0-F1
#
_cell.length_a   1.000
_cell.length_b   1.000
_cell.length_c   1.000
_cell.angle_alpha   90.00
_cell.angle_beta   90.00
_cell.angle_gamma   90.00
#
_symmetry.space_group_name_H-M   'P 1'
#
loop_
_entity.id
_entity.type
_entity.pdbx_description
1 polymer ?
#
loop_
_entity_poly.entity_id
_entity_poly.type
_entity_poly.pdbx_seq_one_letter_code
_entity_poly.pdbx_strand_id
1 'polypeptide(L)'
;MERAFVLGGEQGLDVARSEAVAVIDRLGGYVFSGHPRHLPRTVLRPLGTFDSLWAGAWPFLDPAVLNLGASGSGGATIDMTRWPHSARTGRPVLLHVRELHHHYGPRVASSRESAVWFGQLGETAFTSKTAITTFAEELVRELWIPQTKAFIIQQLRRRLHEGGGEDAGKPITMDEIATCEEAMATWEAATDAFTWNALQRLWLGMECGGKRVAMTMSRRRTRQDFAAELVRVIGSEKEGGVDAVSPKSATWPSTLRFAIANGRRSRSVIDAATWAGVITGCLLNARIEWVPDSARGRLTSRSVVRLGGRPILDPIPAGPPGSLRRAAQEAEIRHNASLRERALHQQKYTRISFGCPTPFTSIPNLIAAGFEQARVTFSANGDAKVLDHYQLAMNCLAENIDDPLCQLMLMMALTVCASAETPQVAQGERAFSTSLRRKDPGQLALVMVTRMLWFLYPKAFPWAKKAGGTAYDVAEMTKKIEHKGCSNRMLRELGWVISKSNRDSPRNTDLHLRPREELLGILRELSSALRRPDDFISTVFHSRDRIWVERCASIIKQGVRGVSE
;
A
#
# COMPACT_ATOMS: atom_id res chain seq x y z
N MET A 1 -23.89 -37.53 -2.11
CA MET A 1 -22.95 -36.41 -2.35
C MET A 1 -23.65 -35.07 -2.49
N GLU A 2 -24.61 -34.92 -3.41
CA GLU A 2 -25.37 -33.66 -3.57
C GLU A 2 -26.05 -33.18 -2.28
N ARG A 3 -26.77 -34.06 -1.58
CA ARG A 3 -27.35 -33.72 -0.25
C ARG A 3 -26.29 -33.24 0.75
N ALA A 4 -25.10 -33.84 0.76
CA ALA A 4 -24.01 -33.44 1.66
C ALA A 4 -23.38 -32.09 1.26
N PHE A 5 -23.29 -31.82 -0.05
CA PHE A 5 -22.85 -30.52 -0.57
C PHE A 5 -23.87 -29.41 -0.24
N VAL A 6 -25.17 -29.68 -0.43
CA VAL A 6 -26.26 -28.76 -0.09
C VAL A 6 -26.30 -28.48 1.42
N LEU A 7 -26.13 -29.51 2.25
CA LEU A 7 -26.05 -29.36 3.71
C LEU A 7 -24.82 -28.53 4.15
N GLY A 8 -23.74 -28.54 3.37
CA GLY A 8 -22.54 -27.74 3.63
C GLY A 8 -22.65 -26.25 3.28
N GLY A 9 -23.74 -25.83 2.61
CA GLY A 9 -23.97 -24.43 2.23
C GLY A 9 -22.80 -23.82 1.44
N GLU A 10 -22.37 -22.62 1.82
CA GLU A 10 -21.26 -21.90 1.17
C GLU A 10 -19.89 -22.59 1.30
N GLN A 11 -19.73 -23.51 2.25
CA GLN A 11 -18.46 -24.23 2.45
C GLN A 11 -18.35 -25.49 1.56
N GLY A 12 -19.48 -25.94 1.00
CA GLY A 12 -19.56 -27.14 0.17
C GLY A 12 -19.16 -28.41 0.92
N LEU A 13 -18.42 -29.30 0.25
CA LEU A 13 -17.90 -30.52 0.88
C LEU A 13 -16.75 -30.20 1.83
N ASP A 14 -16.71 -30.92 2.97
CA ASP A 14 -15.54 -30.95 3.84
C ASP A 14 -14.32 -31.60 3.13
N VAL A 15 -13.15 -31.49 3.74
CA VAL A 15 -11.88 -31.98 3.17
C VAL A 15 -11.92 -33.48 2.91
N ALA A 16 -12.45 -34.27 3.85
CA ALA A 16 -12.50 -35.73 3.75
C ALA A 16 -13.36 -36.17 2.55
N ARG A 17 -14.56 -35.59 2.41
CA ARG A 17 -15.45 -35.85 1.28
C ARG A 17 -14.89 -35.32 -0.04
N SER A 18 -14.19 -34.18 -0.03
CA SER A 18 -13.55 -33.65 -1.25
C SER A 18 -12.44 -34.57 -1.74
N GLU A 19 -11.58 -35.06 -0.85
CA GLU A 19 -10.52 -36.01 -1.19
C GLU A 19 -11.08 -37.38 -1.59
N ALA A 20 -12.13 -37.86 -0.90
CA ALA A 20 -12.82 -39.09 -1.27
C ALA A 20 -13.30 -39.07 -2.74
N VAL A 21 -13.95 -37.98 -3.15
CA VAL A 21 -14.38 -37.80 -4.55
C VAL A 21 -13.18 -37.76 -5.49
N ALA A 22 -12.15 -36.99 -5.17
CA ALA A 22 -10.97 -36.87 -6.01
C ALA A 22 -10.22 -38.20 -6.18
N VAL A 23 -10.13 -39.01 -5.11
CA VAL A 23 -9.56 -40.35 -5.17
C VAL A 23 -10.40 -41.26 -6.04
N ILE A 24 -11.73 -41.29 -5.87
CA ILE A 24 -12.63 -42.12 -6.69
C ILE A 24 -12.53 -41.73 -8.16
N ASP A 25 -12.53 -40.44 -8.48
CA ASP A 25 -12.38 -39.93 -9.85
C ASP A 25 -11.05 -40.38 -10.48
N ARG A 26 -9.95 -40.25 -9.74
CA ARG A 26 -8.62 -40.71 -10.16
C ARG A 26 -8.57 -42.22 -10.37
N LEU A 27 -9.10 -43.00 -9.44
CA LEU A 27 -9.16 -44.46 -9.56
C LEU A 27 -10.04 -44.90 -10.73
N GLY A 28 -11.21 -44.29 -10.90
CA GLY A 28 -12.08 -44.54 -12.05
C GLY A 28 -11.37 -44.22 -13.37
N GLY A 29 -10.73 -43.06 -13.46
CA GLY A 29 -9.93 -42.68 -14.62
C GLY A 29 -8.81 -43.68 -14.93
N TYR A 30 -8.14 -44.23 -13.92
CA TYR A 30 -7.15 -45.28 -14.11
C TYR A 30 -7.78 -46.60 -14.58
N VAL A 31 -8.87 -47.05 -13.94
CA VAL A 31 -9.56 -48.31 -14.30
C VAL A 31 -10.04 -48.29 -15.75
N PHE A 32 -10.56 -47.16 -16.23
CA PHE A 32 -11.08 -47.06 -17.60
C PHE A 32 -10.01 -46.79 -18.66
N SER A 33 -8.90 -46.12 -18.32
CA SER A 33 -7.88 -45.73 -19.31
C SER A 33 -6.57 -46.50 -19.22
N GLY A 34 -6.30 -47.18 -18.10
CA GLY A 34 -5.00 -47.75 -17.77
C GLY A 34 -3.86 -46.73 -17.62
N HIS A 35 -4.12 -45.43 -17.76
CA HIS A 35 -3.05 -44.44 -17.90
C HIS A 35 -2.47 -44.04 -16.54
N PRO A 36 -1.14 -44.15 -16.33
CA PRO A 36 -0.50 -43.86 -15.04
C PRO A 36 -0.67 -42.43 -14.50
N ARG A 37 -1.06 -41.46 -15.33
CA ARG A 37 -1.32 -40.07 -14.90
C ARG A 37 -2.43 -39.95 -13.87
N HIS A 38 -3.33 -40.92 -13.85
CA HIS A 38 -4.44 -41.00 -12.90
C HIS A 38 -3.99 -41.54 -11.53
N LEU A 39 -2.75 -42.06 -11.41
CA LEU A 39 -2.19 -42.57 -10.16
C LEU A 39 -1.06 -41.67 -9.65
N PRO A 40 -1.37 -40.54 -8.99
CA PRO A 40 -0.33 -39.70 -8.40
C PRO A 40 0.38 -40.45 -7.26
N ARG A 41 1.61 -40.91 -7.54
CA ARG A 41 2.47 -41.66 -6.60
C ARG A 41 2.65 -40.98 -5.25
N THR A 42 2.64 -39.65 -5.23
CA THR A 42 2.80 -38.86 -4.00
C THR A 42 1.68 -39.07 -2.99
N VAL A 43 0.46 -39.39 -3.46
CA VAL A 43 -0.72 -39.56 -2.59
C VAL A 43 -1.15 -41.02 -2.51
N LEU A 44 -1.28 -41.71 -3.65
CA LEU A 44 -1.87 -43.04 -3.68
C LEU A 44 -0.90 -44.17 -3.28
N ARG A 45 0.43 -43.96 -3.33
CA ARG A 45 1.38 -44.96 -2.85
C ARG A 45 1.34 -45.10 -1.32
N PRO A 46 1.40 -44.00 -0.53
CA PRO A 46 1.23 -44.09 0.92
C PRO A 46 -0.11 -44.70 1.38
N LEU A 47 -1.15 -44.65 0.54
CA LEU A 47 -2.46 -45.25 0.82
C LEU A 47 -2.55 -46.74 0.49
N GLY A 48 -1.47 -47.36 -0.01
CA GLY A 48 -1.42 -48.78 -0.37
C GLY A 48 -2.05 -49.11 -1.74
N THR A 49 -2.53 -48.12 -2.48
CA THR A 49 -3.18 -48.34 -3.79
C THR A 49 -2.22 -48.94 -4.82
N PHE A 50 -0.97 -48.47 -4.84
CA PHE A 50 0.02 -48.94 -5.82
C PHE A 50 0.36 -50.42 -5.63
N ASP A 51 0.58 -50.84 -4.39
CA ASP A 51 0.97 -52.22 -4.08
C ASP A 51 -0.18 -53.19 -4.40
N SER A 52 -1.42 -52.79 -4.10
CA SER A 52 -2.62 -53.55 -4.46
C SER A 52 -2.77 -53.72 -5.99
N LEU A 53 -2.61 -52.62 -6.74
CA LEU A 53 -2.71 -52.66 -8.19
C LEU A 53 -1.58 -53.49 -8.84
N TRP A 54 -0.36 -53.40 -8.32
CA TRP A 54 0.77 -54.22 -8.81
C TRP A 54 0.61 -55.70 -8.49
N ALA A 55 -0.06 -56.04 -7.40
CA ALA A 55 -0.43 -57.42 -7.08
C ALA A 55 -1.61 -57.94 -7.93
N GLY A 56 -2.16 -57.14 -8.85
CA GLY A 56 -3.31 -57.51 -9.67
C GLY A 56 -4.64 -57.48 -8.91
N ALA A 57 -4.68 -56.85 -7.73
CA ALA A 57 -5.88 -56.75 -6.91
C ALA A 57 -6.66 -55.46 -7.20
N TRP A 58 -7.87 -55.36 -6.64
CA TRP A 58 -8.68 -54.14 -6.70
C TRP A 58 -7.96 -52.95 -6.05
N PRO A 59 -8.21 -51.70 -6.49
CA PRO A 59 -7.64 -50.52 -5.84
C PRO A 59 -7.92 -50.52 -4.33
N PHE A 60 -6.86 -50.48 -3.53
CA PHE A 60 -6.94 -50.41 -2.08
C PHE A 60 -6.71 -48.97 -1.59
N LEU A 61 -7.43 -48.59 -0.54
CA LEU A 61 -7.23 -47.35 0.19
C LEU A 61 -7.21 -47.72 1.67
N ASP A 62 -6.14 -47.36 2.39
CA ASP A 62 -6.06 -47.57 3.84
C ASP A 62 -7.21 -46.79 4.54
N PRO A 63 -8.22 -47.49 5.09
CA PRO A 63 -9.35 -46.84 5.74
C PRO A 63 -8.95 -46.13 7.04
N ALA A 64 -7.77 -46.42 7.59
CA ALA A 64 -7.23 -45.70 8.74
C ALA A 64 -6.57 -44.36 8.35
N VAL A 65 -6.40 -44.09 7.05
CA VAL A 65 -5.93 -42.79 6.54
C VAL A 65 -7.05 -42.01 5.84
N LEU A 66 -7.82 -42.67 4.98
CA LEU A 66 -9.00 -42.11 4.33
C LEU A 66 -10.14 -43.12 4.36
N ASN A 67 -11.12 -42.87 5.22
CA ASN A 67 -12.33 -43.66 5.25
C ASN A 67 -13.42 -42.97 4.42
N LEU A 68 -13.88 -43.64 3.37
CA LEU A 68 -14.95 -43.13 2.50
C LEU A 68 -16.33 -43.16 3.20
N GLY A 69 -16.45 -43.88 4.32
CA GLY A 69 -17.68 -44.12 5.06
C GLY A 69 -18.55 -45.22 4.43
N ALA A 70 -19.20 -46.02 5.26
CA ALA A 70 -20.26 -46.91 4.81
C ALA A 70 -21.61 -46.18 4.81
N SER A 71 -22.50 -46.50 3.87
CA SER A 71 -23.88 -46.00 3.90
C SER A 71 -24.51 -46.23 5.28
N GLY A 72 -24.74 -45.15 6.03
CA GLY A 72 -25.50 -45.17 7.29
C GLY A 72 -24.70 -45.09 8.59
N SER A 73 -23.36 -45.08 8.59
CA SER A 73 -22.58 -44.89 9.83
C SER A 73 -21.30 -44.08 9.60
N GLY A 74 -21.25 -42.88 10.21
CA GLY A 74 -20.11 -41.96 10.15
C GLY A 74 -19.94 -41.26 8.78
N GLY A 75 -19.67 -39.96 8.78
CA GLY A 75 -19.24 -39.26 7.56
C GLY A 75 -17.85 -39.76 7.11
N ALA A 76 -17.44 -39.43 5.87
CA ALA A 76 -16.07 -39.66 5.43
C ALA A 76 -15.08 -38.99 6.39
N THR A 77 -13.99 -39.69 6.74
CA THR A 77 -12.96 -39.17 7.65
C THR A 77 -11.60 -39.24 6.98
N ILE A 78 -10.74 -38.29 7.33
CA ILE A 78 -9.36 -38.21 6.84
C ILE A 78 -8.43 -37.95 8.02
N ASP A 79 -7.41 -38.79 8.16
CA ASP A 79 -6.33 -38.57 9.11
C ASP A 79 -5.26 -37.69 8.44
N MET A 80 -5.33 -36.38 8.70
CA MET A 80 -4.38 -35.42 8.16
C MET A 80 -2.95 -35.62 8.69
N THR A 81 -2.74 -36.32 9.81
CA THR A 81 -1.38 -36.55 10.34
C THR A 81 -0.64 -37.62 9.56
N ARG A 82 -1.37 -38.66 9.12
CA ARG A 82 -0.86 -39.74 8.25
C ARG A 82 -0.98 -39.40 6.76
N TRP A 83 -1.72 -38.34 6.42
CA TRP A 83 -1.85 -37.89 5.04
C TRP A 83 -0.51 -37.43 4.45
N PRO A 84 -0.26 -37.63 3.14
CA PRO A 84 0.99 -37.20 2.52
C PRO A 84 1.19 -35.68 2.51
N HIS A 85 2.39 -35.24 2.88
CA HIS A 85 2.78 -33.82 2.91
C HIS A 85 3.88 -33.49 1.89
N SER A 86 3.89 -32.25 1.42
CA SER A 86 4.97 -31.73 0.59
C SER A 86 6.24 -31.60 1.42
N ALA A 87 7.32 -32.26 1.00
CA ALA A 87 8.62 -32.11 1.64
C ALA A 87 9.16 -30.66 1.62
N ARG A 88 8.69 -29.83 0.67
CA ARG A 88 9.13 -28.44 0.52
C ARG A 88 8.40 -27.48 1.45
N THR A 89 7.08 -27.61 1.57
CA THR A 89 6.25 -26.63 2.29
C THR A 89 5.67 -27.16 3.59
N GLY A 90 5.81 -28.47 3.85
CA GLY A 90 5.16 -29.14 4.98
C GLY A 90 3.63 -29.19 4.88
N ARG A 91 3.04 -28.78 3.74
CA ARG A 91 1.58 -28.73 3.55
C ARG A 91 1.02 -30.05 3.03
N PRO A 92 -0.22 -30.42 3.38
CA PRO A 92 -0.84 -31.64 2.86
C PRO A 92 -1.01 -31.56 1.34
N VAL A 93 -0.69 -32.66 0.65
CA VAL A 93 -0.86 -32.79 -0.80
C VAL A 93 -2.29 -33.24 -1.08
N LEU A 94 -3.16 -32.30 -1.45
CA LEU A 94 -4.58 -32.54 -1.66
C LEU A 94 -4.89 -32.80 -3.14
N LEU A 95 -5.54 -33.91 -3.46
CA LEU A 95 -5.92 -34.27 -4.83
C LEU A 95 -7.04 -33.36 -5.34
N HIS A 96 -8.04 -33.04 -4.51
CA HIS A 96 -9.15 -32.19 -4.96
C HIS A 96 -8.67 -30.78 -5.35
N VAL A 97 -7.63 -30.26 -4.70
CA VAL A 97 -7.00 -28.98 -5.06
C VAL A 97 -6.38 -29.03 -6.46
N ARG A 98 -5.81 -30.17 -6.87
CA ARG A 98 -5.27 -30.36 -8.22
C ARG A 98 -6.39 -30.40 -9.26
N GLU A 99 -7.52 -31.03 -8.97
CA GLU A 99 -8.70 -30.96 -9.85
C GLU A 99 -9.22 -29.53 -9.99
N LEU A 100 -9.32 -28.81 -8.87
CA LEU A 100 -9.73 -27.41 -8.89
C LEU A 100 -8.78 -26.55 -9.72
N HIS A 101 -7.48 -26.82 -9.65
CA HIS A 101 -6.48 -26.13 -10.45
C HIS A 101 -6.69 -26.38 -11.94
N HIS A 102 -6.97 -27.62 -12.32
CA HIS A 102 -7.20 -28.00 -13.70
C HIS A 102 -8.48 -27.39 -14.28
N HIS A 103 -9.60 -27.47 -13.56
CA HIS A 103 -10.91 -27.06 -14.06
C HIS A 103 -11.22 -25.57 -13.87
N TYR A 104 -10.76 -24.97 -12.77
CA TYR A 104 -11.13 -23.60 -12.37
C TYR A 104 -9.92 -22.65 -12.25
N GLY A 105 -8.72 -23.17 -12.49
CA GLY A 105 -7.49 -22.40 -12.52
C GLY A 105 -6.81 -22.20 -11.15
N PRO A 106 -5.62 -21.57 -11.17
CA PRO A 106 -4.73 -21.49 -10.00
C PRO A 106 -5.31 -20.71 -8.83
N ARG A 107 -6.15 -19.69 -9.11
CA ARG A 107 -6.71 -18.82 -8.07
C ARG A 107 -7.72 -19.56 -7.19
N VAL A 108 -8.62 -20.35 -7.79
CA VAL A 108 -9.62 -21.15 -7.07
C VAL A 108 -8.93 -22.24 -6.26
N ALA A 109 -7.99 -22.96 -6.88
CA ALA A 109 -7.19 -23.97 -6.21
C ALA A 109 -6.43 -23.43 -5.00
N SER A 110 -5.68 -22.34 -5.16
CA SER A 110 -4.91 -21.75 -4.06
C SER A 110 -5.80 -21.18 -2.95
N SER A 111 -6.97 -20.63 -3.31
CA SER A 111 -7.96 -20.19 -2.33
C SER A 111 -8.45 -21.37 -1.49
N ARG A 112 -8.77 -22.52 -2.12
CA ARG A 112 -9.19 -23.73 -1.40
C ARG A 112 -8.06 -24.31 -0.56
N GLU A 113 -6.86 -24.43 -1.11
CA GLU A 113 -5.66 -24.91 -0.40
C GLU A 113 -5.40 -24.07 0.86
N SER A 114 -5.45 -22.73 0.74
CA SER A 114 -5.27 -21.82 1.86
C SER A 114 -6.38 -21.98 2.90
N ALA A 115 -7.63 -22.11 2.47
CA ALA A 115 -8.76 -22.34 3.38
C ALA A 115 -8.59 -23.64 4.18
N VAL A 116 -8.20 -24.73 3.53
CA VAL A 116 -7.97 -26.03 4.18
C VAL A 116 -6.80 -25.95 5.14
N TRP A 117 -5.67 -25.39 4.70
CA TRP A 117 -4.47 -25.29 5.51
C TRP A 117 -4.70 -24.47 6.78
N PHE A 118 -5.25 -23.26 6.64
CA PHE A 118 -5.54 -22.43 7.80
C PHE A 118 -6.68 -22.98 8.67
N GLY A 119 -7.63 -23.72 8.08
CA GLY A 119 -8.65 -24.46 8.82
C GLY A 119 -8.07 -25.56 9.71
N GLN A 120 -7.01 -26.24 9.27
CA GLN A 120 -6.29 -27.26 10.05
C GLN A 120 -5.42 -26.67 11.15
N LEU A 121 -4.71 -25.58 10.84
CA LEU A 121 -3.89 -24.88 11.82
C LEU A 121 -4.74 -24.22 12.92
N GLY A 122 -5.96 -23.78 12.59
CA GLY A 122 -6.88 -23.13 13.52
C GLY A 122 -6.24 -21.93 14.24
N GLU A 123 -6.53 -21.79 15.54
CA GLU A 123 -5.96 -20.71 16.37
C GLU A 123 -4.43 -20.81 16.56
N THR A 124 -3.84 -21.97 16.22
CA THR A 124 -2.40 -22.23 16.37
C THR A 124 -1.59 -21.85 15.14
N ALA A 125 -2.21 -21.36 14.05
CA ALA A 125 -1.51 -20.97 12.83
C ALA A 125 -0.37 -19.96 13.07
N PHE A 126 -0.56 -19.07 14.03
CA PHE A 126 0.43 -18.09 14.43
C PHE A 126 0.60 -18.12 15.95
N THR A 127 1.49 -19.01 16.42
CA THR A 127 1.86 -19.15 17.84
C THR A 127 2.85 -18.09 18.31
N SER A 128 3.56 -17.43 17.39
CA SER A 128 4.57 -16.42 17.68
C SER A 128 4.70 -15.40 16.55
N LYS A 129 5.29 -14.23 16.85
CA LYS A 129 5.62 -13.24 15.82
C LYS A 129 6.59 -13.79 14.77
N THR A 130 7.52 -14.65 15.18
CA THR A 130 8.46 -15.32 14.26
C THR A 130 7.73 -16.14 13.21
N ALA A 131 6.69 -16.89 13.58
CA ALA A 131 5.90 -17.68 12.63
C ALA A 131 5.20 -16.78 11.59
N ILE A 132 4.69 -15.62 12.01
CA ILE A 132 4.08 -14.63 11.09
C ILE A 132 5.14 -14.07 10.15
N THR A 133 6.32 -13.73 10.66
CA THR A 133 7.43 -13.21 9.85
C THR A 133 7.89 -14.24 8.83
N THR A 134 8.13 -15.49 9.21
CA THR A 134 8.52 -16.55 8.28
C THR A 134 7.47 -16.75 7.20
N PHE A 135 6.18 -16.81 7.56
CA PHE A 135 5.10 -16.89 6.59
C PHE A 135 5.08 -15.70 5.62
N ALA A 136 5.23 -14.48 6.13
CA ALA A 136 5.23 -13.27 5.30
C ALA A 136 6.45 -13.20 4.37
N GLU A 137 7.62 -13.67 4.84
CA GLU A 137 8.83 -13.77 4.01
C GLU A 137 8.64 -14.78 2.88
N GLU A 138 8.09 -15.97 3.18
CA GLU A 138 7.73 -16.97 2.17
C GLU A 138 6.71 -16.42 1.17
N LEU A 139 5.65 -15.77 1.65
CA LEU A 139 4.62 -15.15 0.81
C LEU A 139 5.24 -14.13 -0.17
N VAL A 140 6.13 -13.27 0.32
CA VAL A 140 6.79 -12.25 -0.50
C VAL A 140 7.74 -12.90 -1.52
N ARG A 141 8.59 -13.83 -1.08
CA ARG A 141 9.64 -14.44 -1.91
C ARG A 141 9.10 -15.44 -2.93
N GLU A 142 8.20 -16.32 -2.51
CA GLU A 142 7.74 -17.46 -3.31
C GLU A 142 6.52 -17.12 -4.16
N LEU A 143 5.72 -16.13 -3.76
CA LEU A 143 4.47 -15.80 -4.47
C LEU A 143 4.45 -14.37 -5.00
N TRP A 144 4.66 -13.35 -4.15
CA TRP A 144 4.51 -11.96 -4.58
C TRP A 144 5.56 -11.54 -5.63
N ILE A 145 6.85 -11.82 -5.39
CA ILE A 145 7.95 -11.47 -6.31
C ILE A 145 7.76 -12.15 -7.68
N PRO A 146 7.61 -13.49 -7.76
CA PRO A 146 7.49 -14.16 -9.05
C PRO A 146 6.22 -13.78 -9.82
N GLN A 147 5.07 -13.65 -9.13
CA GLN A 147 3.81 -13.31 -9.79
C GLN A 147 3.79 -11.86 -10.27
N THR A 148 4.39 -10.93 -9.51
CA THR A 148 4.54 -9.54 -9.95
C THR A 148 5.51 -9.43 -11.13
N LYS A 149 6.63 -10.19 -11.14
CA LYS A 149 7.53 -10.28 -12.30
C LYS A 149 6.81 -10.75 -13.55
N ALA A 150 6.11 -11.89 -13.45
CA ALA A 150 5.36 -12.46 -14.57
C ALA A 150 4.32 -11.48 -15.12
N PHE A 151 3.62 -10.75 -14.24
CA PHE A 151 2.70 -9.69 -14.66
C PHE A 151 3.41 -8.59 -15.44
N ILE A 152 4.50 -8.01 -14.92
CA ILE A 152 5.22 -6.92 -15.60
C ILE A 152 5.73 -7.35 -16.97
N ILE A 153 6.37 -8.52 -17.06
CA ILE A 153 6.89 -9.07 -18.32
C ILE A 153 5.75 -9.31 -19.31
N GLN A 154 4.67 -9.96 -18.89
CA GLN A 154 3.52 -10.19 -19.76
C GLN A 154 2.93 -8.88 -20.29
N GLN A 155 2.80 -7.85 -19.44
CA GLN A 155 2.27 -6.55 -19.87
C GLN A 155 3.25 -5.78 -20.76
N LEU A 156 4.57 -5.93 -20.59
CA LEU A 156 5.57 -5.32 -21.45
C LEU A 156 5.60 -6.00 -22.82
N ARG A 157 5.68 -7.34 -22.88
CA ARG A 157 5.59 -8.13 -24.11
C ARG A 157 4.32 -7.81 -24.88
N ARG A 158 3.17 -7.80 -24.18
CA ARG A 158 1.90 -7.44 -24.79
C ARG A 158 1.95 -6.06 -25.46
N ARG A 159 2.51 -5.05 -24.79
CA ARG A 159 2.62 -3.68 -25.35
C ARG A 159 3.66 -3.55 -26.45
N LEU A 160 4.71 -4.37 -26.40
CA LEU A 160 5.74 -4.43 -27.42
C LEU A 160 5.18 -5.00 -28.74
N HIS A 161 4.45 -6.12 -28.64
CA HIS A 161 3.94 -6.88 -29.80
C HIS A 161 2.55 -6.43 -30.28
N GLU A 162 1.61 -6.11 -29.37
CA GLU A 162 0.21 -5.76 -29.71
C GLU A 162 0.00 -4.25 -29.91
N GLY A 163 1.03 -3.49 -30.27
CA GLY A 163 0.94 -2.04 -30.48
C GLY A 163 0.08 -1.65 -31.68
N GLY A 164 -1.25 -1.77 -31.56
CA GLY A 164 -2.25 -1.28 -32.50
C GLY A 164 -3.24 -0.34 -31.82
N GLY A 165 -3.46 0.85 -32.41
CA GLY A 165 -4.58 1.71 -32.02
C GLY A 165 -4.40 3.20 -32.32
N GLU A 166 -3.65 3.92 -31.49
CA GLU A 166 -3.86 5.38 -31.40
C GLU A 166 -2.58 6.25 -31.40
N ASP A 167 -1.39 5.64 -31.49
CA ASP A 167 -0.13 6.40 -31.59
C ASP A 167 0.78 5.71 -32.61
N ALA A 168 0.64 6.11 -33.87
CA ALA A 168 1.46 5.65 -35.00
C ALA A 168 2.90 6.19 -34.89
N GLY A 169 3.62 5.76 -33.85
CA GLY A 169 5.06 5.90 -33.77
C GLY A 169 5.76 5.00 -34.78
N LYS A 170 7.03 5.31 -35.06
CA LYS A 170 7.94 4.52 -35.92
C LYS A 170 7.80 3.02 -35.65
N PRO A 171 7.71 2.16 -36.69
CA PRO A 171 7.71 0.71 -36.52
C PRO A 171 8.98 0.29 -35.75
N ILE A 172 8.80 -0.51 -34.71
CA ILE A 172 9.91 -1.09 -33.96
C ILE A 172 10.50 -2.22 -34.81
N THR A 173 11.81 -2.17 -35.03
CA THR A 173 12.54 -3.18 -35.80
C THR A 173 12.67 -4.49 -35.01
N MET A 174 12.93 -5.60 -35.72
CA MET A 174 13.11 -6.91 -35.06
C MET A 174 14.29 -6.90 -34.09
N ASP A 175 15.37 -6.15 -34.39
CA ASP A 175 16.53 -6.02 -33.51
C ASP A 175 16.20 -5.23 -32.23
N GLU A 176 15.37 -4.19 -32.33
CA GLU A 176 14.88 -3.43 -31.17
C GLU A 176 13.94 -4.28 -30.30
N ILE A 177 13.11 -5.14 -30.91
CA ILE A 177 12.28 -6.12 -30.18
C ILE A 177 13.17 -7.13 -29.45
N ALA A 178 14.19 -7.67 -30.11
CA ALA A 178 15.13 -8.61 -29.50
C ALA A 178 15.86 -7.98 -28.31
N THR A 179 16.30 -6.73 -28.44
CA THR A 179 16.92 -5.95 -27.35
C THR A 179 15.98 -5.79 -26.16
N CYS A 180 14.72 -5.44 -26.40
CA CYS A 180 13.70 -5.35 -25.34
C CYS A 180 13.46 -6.72 -24.66
N GLU A 181 13.37 -7.81 -25.43
CA GLU A 181 13.17 -9.16 -24.89
C GLU A 181 14.37 -9.62 -24.04
N GLU A 182 15.60 -9.30 -24.44
CA GLU A 182 16.80 -9.59 -23.65
C GLU A 182 16.82 -8.80 -22.32
N ALA A 183 16.47 -7.52 -22.36
CA ALA A 183 16.35 -6.69 -21.16
C ALA A 183 15.28 -7.23 -20.20
N MET A 184 14.13 -7.64 -20.74
CA MET A 184 13.05 -8.30 -19.99
C MET A 184 13.50 -9.61 -19.36
N ALA A 185 14.17 -10.49 -20.12
CA ALA A 185 14.68 -11.77 -19.63
C ALA A 185 15.73 -11.58 -18.52
N THR A 186 16.64 -10.63 -18.70
CA THR A 186 17.67 -10.28 -17.71
C THR A 186 17.04 -9.80 -16.41
N TRP A 187 16.03 -8.91 -16.50
CA TRP A 187 15.31 -8.43 -15.33
C TRP A 187 14.48 -9.53 -14.64
N GLU A 188 13.85 -10.42 -15.42
CA GLU A 188 13.08 -11.55 -14.90
C GLU A 188 13.96 -12.53 -14.10
N ALA A 189 15.17 -12.80 -14.58
CA ALA A 189 16.15 -13.66 -13.91
C ALA A 189 16.81 -12.99 -12.68
N ALA A 190 16.84 -11.66 -12.61
CA ALA A 190 17.55 -10.92 -11.56
C ALA A 190 16.92 -11.11 -10.16
N THR A 191 17.71 -11.47 -9.16
CA THR A 191 17.24 -11.60 -7.77
C THR A 191 16.90 -10.24 -7.12
N ASP A 192 17.46 -9.15 -7.66
CA ASP A 192 17.30 -7.77 -7.21
C ASP A 192 16.36 -6.95 -8.10
N ALA A 193 15.49 -7.61 -8.88
CA ALA A 193 14.59 -6.99 -9.86
C ALA A 193 13.75 -5.81 -9.33
N PHE A 194 13.39 -5.83 -8.05
CA PHE A 194 12.60 -4.79 -7.39
C PHE A 194 13.43 -3.66 -6.74
N THR A 195 14.75 -3.61 -6.98
CA THR A 195 15.58 -2.46 -6.64
C THR A 195 15.42 -1.35 -7.69
N TRP A 196 15.70 -0.11 -7.30
CA TRP A 196 15.67 1.03 -8.21
C TRP A 196 16.70 0.89 -9.34
N ASN A 197 17.89 0.38 -9.03
CA ASN A 197 18.95 0.16 -10.01
C ASN A 197 18.55 -0.90 -11.06
N ALA A 198 17.90 -2.00 -10.66
CA ALA A 198 17.40 -2.98 -11.60
C ALA A 198 16.28 -2.42 -12.49
N LEU A 199 15.41 -1.58 -11.95
CA LEU A 199 14.39 -0.90 -12.74
C LEU A 199 14.98 0.10 -13.75
N GLN A 200 16.00 0.86 -13.36
CA GLN A 200 16.69 1.77 -14.28
C GLN A 200 17.35 1.00 -15.43
N ARG A 201 18.02 -0.13 -15.14
CA ARG A 201 18.57 -1.02 -16.18
C ARG A 201 17.48 -1.51 -17.14
N LEU A 202 16.32 -1.90 -16.62
CA LEU A 202 15.17 -2.27 -17.44
C LEU A 202 14.70 -1.08 -18.29
N TRP A 203 14.58 0.14 -17.75
CA TRP A 203 14.19 1.33 -18.53
C TRP A 203 15.12 1.59 -19.71
N LEU A 204 16.44 1.59 -19.46
CA LEU A 204 17.45 1.74 -20.50
C LEU A 204 17.30 0.68 -21.60
N GLY A 205 17.14 -0.59 -21.22
CA GLY A 205 16.94 -1.68 -22.19
C GLY A 205 15.62 -1.62 -22.96
N MET A 206 14.63 -0.86 -22.47
CA MET A 206 13.33 -0.67 -23.13
C MET A 206 13.23 0.64 -23.92
N GLU A 207 14.28 1.48 -23.97
CA GLU A 207 14.25 2.79 -24.65
C GLU A 207 13.89 2.66 -26.14
N CYS A 208 14.40 1.64 -26.82
CA CYS A 208 14.11 1.36 -28.22
C CYS A 208 12.63 1.02 -28.49
N GLY A 209 11.90 0.49 -27.51
CA GLY A 209 10.46 0.24 -27.63
C GLY A 209 9.60 1.52 -27.47
N GLY A 210 10.23 2.65 -27.14
CA GLY A 210 9.62 3.96 -27.06
C GLY A 210 8.45 4.08 -26.07
N LYS A 211 7.49 4.95 -26.38
CA LYS A 211 6.33 5.27 -25.51
C LYS A 211 5.44 4.06 -25.19
N ARG A 212 5.47 3.00 -26.01
CA ARG A 212 4.60 1.82 -25.85
C ARG A 212 4.94 1.03 -24.60
N VAL A 213 6.25 0.85 -24.36
CA VAL A 213 6.79 0.08 -23.24
C VAL A 213 7.27 0.96 -22.09
N ALA A 214 7.30 2.28 -22.28
CA ALA A 214 7.68 3.25 -21.26
C ALA A 214 6.96 3.00 -19.93
N MET A 215 7.74 3.13 -18.86
CA MET A 215 7.30 3.04 -17.48
C MET A 215 7.74 4.30 -16.76
N THR A 216 6.83 4.99 -16.07
CA THR A 216 7.14 6.25 -15.39
C THR A 216 7.01 6.13 -13.88
N MET A 217 7.83 6.86 -13.13
CA MET A 217 7.63 6.98 -11.68
C MET A 217 6.45 7.90 -11.43
N SER A 218 5.36 7.38 -10.85
CA SER A 218 4.18 8.21 -10.53
C SER A 218 4.32 8.93 -9.21
N ARG A 219 4.79 8.25 -8.16
CA ARG A 219 4.84 8.79 -6.79
C ARG A 219 5.85 8.07 -5.91
N ARG A 220 6.18 8.69 -4.79
CA ARG A 220 6.92 8.09 -3.67
C ARG A 220 5.94 7.74 -2.54
N ARG A 221 6.17 6.61 -1.86
CA ARG A 221 5.44 6.17 -0.67
C ARG A 221 6.38 5.51 0.34
N THR A 222 5.99 5.46 1.61
CA THR A 222 6.74 4.64 2.59
C THR A 222 6.37 3.17 2.42
N ARG A 223 7.29 2.26 2.77
CA ARG A 223 6.98 0.81 2.80
C ARG A 223 5.86 0.49 3.79
N GLN A 224 5.79 1.22 4.91
CA GLN A 224 4.75 1.06 5.92
C GLN A 224 3.37 1.45 5.40
N ASP A 225 3.24 2.59 4.71
CA ASP A 225 1.97 3.02 4.13
C ASP A 225 1.49 2.02 3.06
N PHE A 226 2.42 1.51 2.23
CA PHE A 226 2.11 0.48 1.25
C PHE A 226 1.65 -0.84 1.92
N ALA A 227 2.37 -1.30 2.95
CA ALA A 227 2.02 -2.51 3.68
C ALA A 227 0.67 -2.39 4.40
N ALA A 228 0.42 -1.24 5.03
CA ALA A 228 -0.86 -0.95 5.69
C ALA A 228 -2.03 -0.94 4.69
N GLU A 229 -1.83 -0.34 3.51
CA GLU A 229 -2.82 -0.38 2.44
C GLU A 229 -3.08 -1.82 1.97
N LEU A 230 -2.02 -2.61 1.77
CA LEU A 230 -2.12 -3.99 1.31
C LEU A 230 -2.90 -4.86 2.31
N VAL A 231 -2.60 -4.76 3.61
CA VAL A 231 -3.34 -5.45 4.68
C VAL A 231 -4.81 -5.03 4.70
N ARG A 232 -5.08 -3.73 4.55
CA ARG A 232 -6.45 -3.19 4.53
C ARG A 232 -7.24 -3.67 3.31
N VAL A 233 -6.64 -3.62 2.12
CA VAL A 233 -7.28 -4.02 0.86
C VAL A 233 -7.60 -5.50 0.86
N ILE A 234 -6.68 -6.33 1.35
CA ILE A 234 -6.83 -7.79 1.30
C ILE A 234 -7.69 -8.32 2.45
N GLY A 235 -7.57 -7.69 3.62
CA GLY A 235 -8.38 -8.01 4.81
C GLY A 235 -9.80 -7.43 4.78
N SER A 236 -10.19 -6.74 3.70
CA SER A 236 -11.54 -6.23 3.45
C SER A 236 -12.32 -7.21 2.56
N GLU A 237 -13.60 -7.42 2.88
CA GLU A 237 -14.52 -8.25 2.09
C GLU A 237 -15.05 -7.55 0.83
N LYS A 238 -14.88 -6.23 0.71
CA LYS A 238 -15.34 -5.47 -0.46
C LYS A 238 -14.63 -5.89 -1.75
N GLU A 239 -15.42 -6.31 -2.73
CA GLU A 239 -14.97 -6.65 -4.08
C GLU A 239 -14.37 -5.42 -4.79
N GLY A 240 -13.29 -5.64 -5.56
CA GLY A 240 -12.66 -4.63 -6.43
C GLY A 240 -11.41 -3.94 -5.89
N GLY A 241 -11.13 -3.96 -4.59
CA GLY A 241 -9.91 -3.37 -4.04
C GLY A 241 -8.63 -4.14 -4.41
N VAL A 242 -8.72 -5.47 -4.49
CA VAL A 242 -7.58 -6.37 -4.72
C VAL A 242 -6.97 -6.20 -6.11
N ASP A 243 -7.81 -5.87 -7.10
CA ASP A 243 -7.37 -5.66 -8.49
C ASP A 243 -6.41 -4.46 -8.62
N ALA A 244 -6.42 -3.53 -7.65
CA ALA A 244 -5.51 -2.39 -7.62
C ALA A 244 -4.09 -2.76 -7.18
N VAL A 245 -3.93 -3.85 -6.41
CA VAL A 245 -2.65 -4.26 -5.80
C VAL A 245 -2.12 -5.59 -6.33
N SER A 246 -2.93 -6.32 -7.11
CA SER A 246 -2.60 -7.67 -7.57
C SER A 246 -3.15 -7.94 -8.97
N PRO A 247 -2.42 -8.69 -9.82
CA PRO A 247 -2.98 -9.19 -11.07
C PRO A 247 -4.06 -10.25 -10.80
N LYS A 248 -4.99 -10.44 -11.75
CA LYS A 248 -6.12 -11.39 -11.62
C LYS A 248 -5.69 -12.86 -11.46
N SER A 249 -4.53 -13.21 -12.02
CA SER A 249 -3.95 -14.56 -11.97
C SER A 249 -3.19 -14.86 -10.68
N ALA A 250 -2.93 -13.86 -9.84
CA ALA A 250 -2.15 -14.05 -8.63
C ALA A 250 -2.91 -14.79 -7.53
N THR A 251 -2.17 -15.60 -6.78
CA THR A 251 -2.67 -16.47 -5.71
C THR A 251 -2.30 -15.96 -4.32
N TRP A 252 -1.26 -15.13 -4.22
CA TRP A 252 -0.82 -14.54 -2.94
C TRP A 252 -1.91 -13.73 -2.21
N PRO A 253 -2.85 -13.00 -2.86
CA PRO A 253 -3.85 -12.23 -2.11
C PRO A 253 -4.81 -13.12 -1.33
N SER A 254 -5.23 -14.25 -1.92
CA SER A 254 -6.09 -15.22 -1.22
C SER A 254 -5.36 -15.83 -0.03
N THR A 255 -4.10 -16.23 -0.23
CA THR A 255 -3.25 -16.81 0.83
C THR A 255 -3.10 -15.83 1.99
N LEU A 256 -2.79 -14.57 1.72
CA LEU A 256 -2.67 -13.53 2.73
C LEU A 256 -4.02 -13.19 3.40
N ARG A 257 -5.13 -13.23 2.67
CA ARG A 257 -6.47 -13.01 3.25
C ARG A 257 -6.78 -14.05 4.32
N PHE A 258 -6.56 -15.33 4.03
CA PHE A 258 -6.77 -16.39 5.02
C PHE A 258 -5.82 -16.26 6.21
N ALA A 259 -4.56 -15.86 5.97
CA ALA A 259 -3.60 -15.58 7.03
C ALA A 259 -4.07 -14.44 7.95
N ILE A 260 -4.49 -13.29 7.40
CA ILE A 260 -5.00 -12.16 8.18
C ILE A 260 -6.25 -12.57 8.98
N ALA A 261 -7.18 -13.30 8.34
CA ALA A 261 -8.40 -13.76 9.00
C ALA A 261 -8.11 -14.69 10.18
N ASN A 262 -7.14 -15.59 10.05
CA ASN A 262 -6.73 -16.48 11.14
C ASN A 262 -5.89 -15.76 12.19
N GLY A 263 -5.07 -14.80 11.81
CA GLY A 263 -4.34 -13.96 12.76
C GLY A 263 -5.25 -13.19 13.71
N ARG A 264 -6.44 -12.77 13.24
CA ARG A 264 -7.48 -12.16 14.09
C ARG A 264 -8.11 -13.13 15.09
N ARG A 265 -8.13 -14.44 14.76
CA ARG A 265 -8.68 -15.52 15.61
C ARG A 265 -7.63 -16.18 16.50
N SER A 266 -6.33 -15.91 16.28
CA SER A 266 -5.24 -16.45 17.09
C SER A 266 -5.32 -15.95 18.54
N ARG A 267 -4.87 -16.77 19.49
CA ARG A 267 -4.77 -16.44 20.93
C ARG A 267 -3.98 -15.16 21.21
N SER A 268 -3.04 -14.80 20.33
CA SER A 268 -2.22 -13.60 20.47
C SER A 268 -2.82 -12.34 19.82
N VAL A 269 -3.98 -12.46 19.17
CA VAL A 269 -4.72 -11.44 18.41
C VAL A 269 -3.78 -10.52 17.62
N ILE A 270 -3.54 -10.89 16.37
CA ILE A 270 -2.64 -10.13 15.49
C ILE A 270 -3.45 -9.05 14.78
N ASP A 271 -3.23 -7.80 15.18
CA ASP A 271 -3.90 -6.64 14.59
C ASP A 271 -3.34 -6.26 13.21
N ALA A 272 -4.05 -5.36 12.53
CA ALA A 272 -3.66 -4.90 11.19
C ALA A 272 -2.32 -4.15 11.19
N ALA A 273 -1.98 -3.44 12.27
CA ALA A 273 -0.72 -2.72 12.41
C ALA A 273 0.47 -3.68 12.51
N THR A 274 0.33 -4.77 13.27
CA THR A 274 1.36 -5.82 13.36
C THR A 274 1.59 -6.48 12.00
N TRP A 275 0.53 -6.81 11.26
CA TRP A 275 0.66 -7.32 9.90
C TRP A 275 1.39 -6.34 8.97
N ALA A 276 1.03 -5.06 9.02
CA ALA A 276 1.68 -4.03 8.23
C ALA A 276 3.17 -3.89 8.57
N GLY A 277 3.53 -3.93 9.86
CA GLY A 277 4.91 -3.89 10.34
C GLY A 277 5.73 -5.09 9.87
N VAL A 278 5.17 -6.31 9.98
CA VAL A 278 5.84 -7.54 9.52
C VAL A 278 6.09 -7.50 8.01
N ILE A 279 5.07 -7.14 7.23
CA ILE A 279 5.19 -7.03 5.76
C ILE A 279 6.21 -5.94 5.40
N THR A 280 6.23 -4.81 6.11
CA THR A 280 7.22 -3.75 5.92
C THR A 280 8.65 -4.28 6.08
N GLY A 281 8.90 -5.07 7.13
CA GLY A 281 10.18 -5.73 7.36
C GLY A 281 10.54 -6.71 6.24
N CYS A 282 9.58 -7.52 5.77
CA CYS A 282 9.79 -8.47 4.68
C CYS A 282 10.13 -7.77 3.36
N LEU A 283 9.44 -6.67 3.03
CA LEU A 283 9.72 -5.86 1.83
C LEU A 283 11.14 -5.27 1.88
N LEU A 284 11.58 -4.84 3.07
CA LEU A 284 12.93 -4.32 3.27
C LEU A 284 13.99 -5.43 3.13
N ASN A 285 13.78 -6.58 3.79
CA ASN A 285 14.68 -7.74 3.71
C ASN A 285 14.82 -8.26 2.27
N ALA A 286 13.74 -8.19 1.48
CA ALA A 286 13.74 -8.53 0.07
C ALA A 286 14.28 -7.41 -0.86
N ARG A 287 14.73 -6.28 -0.31
CA ARG A 287 15.24 -5.10 -1.04
C ARG A 287 14.24 -4.56 -2.08
N ILE A 288 12.95 -4.60 -1.76
CA ILE A 288 11.89 -4.06 -2.63
C ILE A 288 11.85 -2.54 -2.44
N GLU A 289 12.21 -1.81 -3.48
CA GLU A 289 12.30 -0.34 -3.53
C GLU A 289 11.24 0.29 -4.45
N TRP A 290 10.48 -0.52 -5.19
CA TRP A 290 9.37 -0.05 -5.99
C TRP A 290 8.34 -1.16 -6.21
N VAL A 291 7.12 -0.75 -6.54
CA VAL A 291 6.00 -1.63 -6.88
C VAL A 291 5.24 -1.06 -8.09
N PRO A 292 4.51 -1.89 -8.86
CA PRO A 292 3.61 -1.37 -9.89
C PRO A 292 2.52 -0.51 -9.25
N ASP A 293 2.14 0.58 -9.91
CA ASP A 293 1.08 1.47 -9.42
C ASP A 293 -0.31 0.95 -9.80
N SER A 294 -1.35 1.66 -9.35
CA SER A 294 -2.74 1.41 -9.72
C SER A 294 -3.31 2.57 -10.55
N ALA A 295 -3.96 2.27 -11.67
CA ALA A 295 -4.72 3.23 -12.46
C ALA A 295 -6.18 2.79 -12.56
N ARG A 296 -7.12 3.69 -12.27
CA ARG A 296 -8.59 3.41 -12.28
C ARG A 296 -8.97 2.15 -11.47
N GLY A 297 -8.30 1.94 -10.33
CA GLY A 297 -8.54 0.80 -9.46
C GLY A 297 -7.98 -0.54 -9.95
N ARG A 298 -7.12 -0.55 -10.97
CA ARG A 298 -6.44 -1.74 -11.49
C ARG A 298 -4.93 -1.57 -11.50
N LEU A 299 -4.22 -2.64 -11.21
CA LEU A 299 -2.76 -2.70 -11.30
C LEU A 299 -2.30 -2.35 -12.72
N THR A 300 -1.28 -1.51 -12.84
CA THR A 300 -0.71 -1.07 -14.13
C THR A 300 0.79 -1.29 -14.17
N SER A 301 1.30 -1.61 -15.36
CA SER A 301 2.73 -1.66 -15.65
C SER A 301 3.26 -0.36 -16.27
N ARG A 302 2.41 0.66 -16.49
CA ARG A 302 2.81 1.94 -17.11
C ARG A 302 3.44 2.91 -16.10
N SER A 303 3.11 2.75 -14.83
CA SER A 303 3.65 3.58 -13.77
C SER A 303 4.05 2.75 -12.57
N VAL A 304 5.04 3.25 -11.84
CA VAL A 304 5.58 2.62 -10.63
C VAL A 304 5.52 3.56 -9.46
N VAL A 305 5.31 3.00 -8.28
CA VAL A 305 5.46 3.69 -7.00
C VAL A 305 6.82 3.36 -6.45
N ARG A 306 7.65 4.38 -6.20
CA ARG A 306 8.92 4.21 -5.50
C ARG A 306 8.66 4.10 -4.00
N LEU A 307 9.09 3.00 -3.40
CA LEU A 307 9.03 2.75 -1.97
C LEU A 307 10.29 3.26 -1.30
N GLY A 308 10.12 4.20 -0.39
CA GLY A 308 11.14 4.71 0.51
C GLY A 308 10.80 4.43 1.97
N GLY A 309 11.52 5.10 2.86
CA GLY A 309 11.37 4.96 4.31
C GLY A 309 12.50 4.17 4.93
N ARG A 310 13.01 4.67 6.05
CA ARG A 310 14.00 4.00 6.88
C ARG A 310 13.29 2.86 7.62
N PRO A 311 13.99 1.77 7.97
CA PRO A 311 13.44 0.80 8.89
C PRO A 311 13.03 1.49 10.19
N ILE A 312 11.74 1.49 10.52
CA ILE A 312 11.30 1.40 11.92
C ILE A 312 11.27 -0.09 12.25
N LEU A 313 12.41 -0.76 12.13
CA LEU A 313 12.61 -2.02 12.81
C LEU A 313 13.23 -1.64 14.14
N ASP A 314 12.40 -1.24 15.09
CA ASP A 314 12.81 -1.37 16.48
C ASP A 314 12.98 -2.87 16.71
N PRO A 315 14.21 -3.37 16.96
CA PRO A 315 14.41 -4.75 17.34
C PRO A 315 13.46 -5.07 18.50
N ILE A 316 12.70 -6.15 18.37
CA ILE A 316 11.69 -6.48 19.38
C ILE A 316 12.42 -7.16 20.55
N PRO A 317 12.29 -6.67 21.79
CA PRO A 317 12.89 -7.31 22.95
C PRO A 317 12.31 -8.70 23.13
N ALA A 318 13.17 -9.71 23.29
CA ALA A 318 12.75 -11.11 23.37
C ALA A 318 12.16 -11.51 24.74
N GLY A 319 12.07 -10.58 25.70
CA GLY A 319 11.66 -10.84 27.08
C GLY A 319 10.16 -10.62 27.38
N PRO A 320 9.62 -11.26 28.43
CA PRO A 320 8.30 -10.95 28.97
C PRO A 320 8.20 -9.47 29.40
N PRO A 321 7.02 -8.82 29.26
CA PRO A 321 6.79 -7.47 29.76
C PRO A 321 7.17 -7.35 31.24
N GLY A 322 7.96 -6.33 31.60
CA GLY A 322 8.40 -6.10 32.99
C GLY A 322 9.68 -6.83 33.42
N SER A 323 10.30 -7.65 32.57
CA SER A 323 11.57 -8.30 32.91
C SER A 323 12.78 -7.35 32.79
N LEU A 324 13.73 -7.46 33.72
CA LEU A 324 15.03 -6.74 33.68
C LEU A 324 15.79 -6.99 32.36
N ARG A 325 15.70 -8.21 31.82
CA ARG A 325 16.31 -8.58 30.54
C ARG A 325 15.70 -7.80 29.36
N ARG A 326 14.39 -7.55 29.38
CA ARG A 326 13.71 -6.73 28.38
C ARG A 326 14.08 -5.26 28.52
N ALA A 327 14.12 -4.73 29.74
CA ALA A 327 14.52 -3.34 29.97
C ALA A 327 15.96 -3.06 29.51
N ALA A 328 16.89 -3.99 29.75
CA ALA A 328 18.27 -3.90 29.27
C ALA A 328 18.36 -3.96 27.74
N GLN A 329 17.63 -4.88 27.10
CA GLN A 329 17.57 -4.97 25.64
C GLN A 329 16.94 -3.71 25.03
N GLU A 330 15.84 -3.19 25.59
CA GLU A 330 15.20 -1.94 25.14
C GLU A 330 16.16 -0.73 25.26
N ALA A 331 16.96 -0.66 26.31
CA ALA A 331 17.96 0.39 26.49
C ALA A 331 19.11 0.29 25.46
N GLU A 332 19.60 -0.92 25.20
CA GLU A 332 20.66 -1.18 24.23
C GLU A 332 20.20 -0.89 22.80
N ILE A 333 18.96 -1.26 22.46
CA ILE A 333 18.31 -0.94 21.19
C ILE A 333 18.23 0.58 20.98
N ARG A 334 17.75 1.32 22.00
CA ARG A 334 17.68 2.80 21.94
C ARG A 334 19.07 3.42 21.78
N HIS A 335 20.07 2.90 22.49
CA HIS A 335 21.44 3.39 22.41
C HIS A 335 22.06 3.15 21.02
N ASN A 336 21.93 1.94 20.47
CA ASN A 336 22.45 1.59 19.15
C ASN A 336 21.73 2.32 18.00
N ALA A 337 20.42 2.55 18.12
CA ALA A 337 19.66 3.40 17.21
C ALA A 337 20.21 4.84 17.22
N SER A 338 20.45 5.41 18.41
CA SER A 338 21.00 6.75 18.57
C SER A 338 22.42 6.90 17.99
N LEU A 339 23.26 5.86 18.10
CA LEU A 339 24.63 5.87 17.57
C LEU A 339 24.66 5.77 16.04
N ARG A 340 23.86 4.87 15.44
CA ARG A 340 23.74 4.75 13.98
C ARG A 340 23.20 6.04 13.35
N GLU A 341 22.28 6.69 14.05
CA GLU A 341 21.70 7.97 13.65
C GLU A 341 22.74 9.10 13.66
N ARG A 342 23.54 9.22 14.73
CA ARG A 342 24.65 10.17 14.80
C ARG A 342 25.69 9.95 13.69
N ALA A 343 26.01 8.69 13.39
CA ALA A 343 26.97 8.34 12.33
C ALA A 343 26.47 8.73 10.93
N LEU A 344 25.17 8.57 10.64
CA LEU A 344 24.56 8.96 9.37
C LEU A 344 24.40 10.48 9.23
N HIS A 345 24.11 11.19 10.31
CA HIS A 345 24.01 12.66 10.32
C HIS A 345 25.37 13.35 10.15
N GLN A 346 26.48 12.69 10.47
CA GLN A 346 27.83 13.28 10.34
C GLN A 346 28.33 13.42 8.90
N GLN A 347 27.73 12.76 7.90
CA GLN A 347 28.28 12.72 6.53
C GLN A 347 27.55 13.55 5.46
N LYS A 348 26.31 14.01 5.68
CA LYS A 348 25.53 14.76 4.67
C LYS A 348 24.68 15.84 5.35
N TYR A 349 24.73 17.09 4.87
CA TYR A 349 23.79 18.10 5.34
C TYR A 349 22.49 17.98 4.55
N THR A 350 21.36 17.93 5.25
CA THR A 350 20.02 17.92 4.66
C THR A 350 19.37 19.28 4.88
N ARG A 351 18.62 19.77 3.89
CA ARG A 351 17.84 21.01 4.01
C ARG A 351 16.46 20.87 3.40
N ILE A 352 15.50 21.59 3.96
CA ILE A 352 14.20 21.80 3.35
C ILE A 352 14.37 22.71 2.13
N SER A 353 13.75 22.33 1.02
CA SER A 353 13.73 23.09 -0.22
C SER A 353 12.37 22.94 -0.87
N PHE A 354 11.62 24.04 -0.93
CA PHE A 354 10.31 24.09 -1.56
C PHE A 354 10.34 24.21 -3.09
N GLY A 355 11.55 24.25 -3.68
CA GLY A 355 11.73 24.43 -5.13
C GLY A 355 11.76 25.91 -5.56
N CYS A 356 11.62 26.82 -4.62
CA CYS A 356 11.80 28.26 -4.79
C CYS A 356 12.59 28.84 -3.58
N PRO A 357 13.20 30.04 -3.73
CA PRO A 357 13.88 30.73 -2.64
C PRO A 357 12.91 31.04 -1.49
N THR A 358 13.44 30.99 -0.26
CA THR A 358 12.77 31.49 0.94
C THR A 358 13.56 32.68 1.48
N PRO A 359 12.94 33.85 1.75
CA PRO A 359 11.50 34.13 1.67
C PRO A 359 10.97 34.09 0.23
N PHE A 360 9.70 33.70 0.09
CA PHE A 360 9.00 33.61 -1.19
C PHE A 360 8.75 35.01 -1.75
N THR A 361 9.29 35.28 -2.93
CA THR A 361 9.05 36.53 -3.69
C THR A 361 7.94 36.38 -4.73
N SER A 362 7.50 35.15 -5.00
CA SER A 362 6.45 34.83 -5.95
C SER A 362 5.62 33.65 -5.45
N ILE A 363 4.37 33.54 -5.91
CA ILE A 363 3.49 32.43 -5.54
C ILE A 363 4.14 31.11 -6.00
N PRO A 364 4.33 30.13 -5.10
CA PRO A 364 4.92 28.83 -5.45
C PRO A 364 4.13 28.10 -6.54
N ASN A 365 4.84 27.46 -7.47
CA ASN A 365 4.26 26.79 -8.65
C ASN A 365 3.13 25.81 -8.32
N LEU A 366 3.24 25.06 -7.21
CA LEU A 366 2.20 24.12 -6.79
C LEU A 366 0.86 24.82 -6.51
N ILE A 367 0.91 25.99 -5.86
CA ILE A 367 -0.27 26.77 -5.51
C ILE A 367 -0.81 27.47 -6.76
N ALA A 368 0.07 28.08 -7.56
CA ALA A 368 -0.31 28.72 -8.82
C ALA A 368 -1.00 27.73 -9.78
N ALA A 369 -0.46 26.52 -9.91
CA ALA A 369 -1.06 25.45 -10.72
C ALA A 369 -2.43 25.01 -10.17
N GLY A 370 -2.61 25.00 -8.84
CA GLY A 370 -3.90 24.72 -8.20
C GLY A 370 -4.97 25.78 -8.56
N PHE A 371 -4.62 27.07 -8.50
CA PHE A 371 -5.48 28.17 -8.92
C PHE A 371 -5.82 28.08 -10.41
N GLU A 372 -4.83 27.82 -11.27
CA GLU A 372 -5.03 27.71 -12.72
C GLU A 372 -5.93 26.51 -13.08
N GLN A 373 -5.72 25.37 -12.44
CA GLN A 373 -6.58 24.20 -12.63
C GLN A 373 -8.03 24.50 -12.20
N ALA A 374 -8.22 25.21 -11.09
CA ALA A 374 -9.55 25.66 -10.68
C ALA A 374 -10.16 26.61 -11.72
N ARG A 375 -9.38 27.56 -12.26
CA ARG A 375 -9.82 28.46 -13.32
C ARG A 375 -10.34 27.71 -14.53
N VAL A 376 -9.55 26.78 -15.07
CA VAL A 376 -9.94 25.93 -16.23
C VAL A 376 -11.18 25.09 -15.92
N THR A 377 -11.25 24.50 -14.72
CA THR A 377 -12.37 23.64 -14.33
C THR A 377 -13.68 24.43 -14.21
N PHE A 378 -13.64 25.61 -13.58
CA PHE A 378 -14.84 26.38 -13.32
C PHE A 378 -15.24 27.32 -14.48
N SER A 379 -14.32 27.67 -15.39
CA SER A 379 -14.64 28.45 -16.59
C SER A 379 -15.38 27.67 -17.67
N ALA A 380 -15.16 26.36 -17.76
CA ALA A 380 -15.72 25.54 -18.83
C ALA A 380 -17.19 25.15 -18.60
N ASN A 381 -17.60 24.82 -17.37
CA ASN A 381 -18.96 24.37 -17.00
C ASN A 381 -19.25 24.53 -15.49
N GLY A 382 -18.55 25.43 -14.79
CA GLY A 382 -18.57 25.48 -13.33
C GLY A 382 -19.23 26.71 -12.72
N ASP A 383 -19.25 26.70 -11.40
CA ASP A 383 -19.86 27.73 -10.57
C ASP A 383 -18.99 29.01 -10.56
N ALA A 384 -19.39 30.03 -11.32
CA ALA A 384 -18.65 31.29 -11.46
C ALA A 384 -18.36 31.96 -10.11
N LYS A 385 -19.24 31.81 -9.11
CA LYS A 385 -19.04 32.40 -7.78
C LYS A 385 -17.90 31.75 -7.00
N VAL A 386 -17.63 30.47 -7.26
CA VAL A 386 -16.47 29.76 -6.70
C VAL A 386 -15.19 30.28 -7.35
N LEU A 387 -15.23 30.52 -8.66
CA LEU A 387 -14.10 31.08 -9.40
C LEU A 387 -13.74 32.48 -8.92
N ASP A 388 -14.73 33.36 -8.78
CA ASP A 388 -14.54 34.72 -8.25
C ASP A 388 -13.94 34.69 -6.84
N HIS A 389 -14.36 33.74 -5.99
CA HIS A 389 -13.79 33.58 -4.65
C HIS A 389 -12.33 33.14 -4.68
N TYR A 390 -11.94 32.24 -5.58
CA TYR A 390 -10.53 31.88 -5.76
C TYR A 390 -9.73 33.04 -6.34
N GLN A 391 -10.30 33.85 -7.23
CA GLN A 391 -9.63 35.03 -7.76
C GLN A 391 -9.35 36.06 -6.64
N LEU A 392 -10.31 36.28 -5.74
CA LEU A 392 -10.09 37.11 -4.54
C LEU A 392 -8.93 36.58 -3.69
N ALA A 393 -8.86 35.26 -3.48
CA ALA A 393 -7.77 34.65 -2.72
C ALA A 393 -6.41 34.79 -3.42
N MET A 394 -6.36 34.63 -4.74
CA MET A 394 -5.14 34.78 -5.54
C MET A 394 -4.63 36.22 -5.51
N ASN A 395 -5.51 37.21 -5.71
CA ASN A 395 -5.16 38.63 -5.65
C ASN A 395 -4.67 39.00 -4.24
N CYS A 396 -5.41 38.58 -3.20
CA CYS A 396 -5.03 38.83 -1.81
C CYS A 396 -3.65 38.23 -1.47
N LEU A 397 -3.35 37.02 -1.94
CA LEU A 397 -2.03 36.42 -1.76
C LEU A 397 -0.93 37.19 -2.51
N ALA A 398 -1.18 37.59 -3.77
CA ALA A 398 -0.20 38.30 -4.58
C ALA A 398 0.15 39.68 -3.99
N GLU A 399 -0.85 40.41 -3.51
CA GLU A 399 -0.68 41.74 -2.90
C GLU A 399 0.07 41.70 -1.57
N ASN A 400 -0.02 40.59 -0.82
CA ASN A 400 0.49 40.48 0.54
C ASN A 400 1.59 39.43 0.69
N ILE A 401 2.26 39.04 -0.40
CA ILE A 401 3.23 37.93 -0.38
C ILE A 401 4.42 38.22 0.56
N ASP A 402 4.80 39.49 0.70
CA ASP A 402 5.90 39.92 1.57
C ASP A 402 5.53 39.92 3.07
N ASP A 403 4.26 39.73 3.42
CA ASP A 403 3.86 39.59 4.83
C ASP A 403 4.49 38.33 5.44
N PRO A 404 5.22 38.42 6.57
CA PRO A 404 5.77 37.26 7.26
C PRO A 404 4.74 36.16 7.57
N LEU A 405 3.47 36.51 7.82
CA LEU A 405 2.42 35.50 8.04
C LEU A 405 2.00 34.79 6.74
N CYS A 406 2.07 35.45 5.59
CA CYS A 406 1.94 34.81 4.29
C CYS A 406 3.10 33.83 4.05
N GLN A 407 4.33 34.20 4.43
CA GLN A 407 5.50 33.31 4.35
C GLN A 407 5.27 32.03 5.17
N LEU A 408 4.82 32.18 6.42
CA LEU A 408 4.49 31.05 7.29
C LEU A 408 3.40 30.15 6.68
N MET A 409 2.31 30.76 6.19
CA MET A 409 1.21 30.05 5.53
C MET A 409 1.71 29.20 4.36
N LEU A 410 2.55 29.77 3.50
CA LEU A 410 3.13 29.08 2.36
C LEU A 410 4.03 27.93 2.81
N MET A 411 4.88 28.12 3.81
CA MET A 411 5.73 27.05 4.37
C MET A 411 4.89 25.88 4.89
N MET A 412 3.82 26.14 5.65
CA MET A 412 2.92 25.10 6.17
C MET A 412 2.18 24.38 5.03
N ALA A 413 1.57 25.13 4.11
CA ALA A 413 0.79 24.57 3.00
C ALA A 413 1.65 23.67 2.09
N LEU A 414 2.84 24.14 1.70
CA LEU A 414 3.76 23.37 0.86
C LEU A 414 4.27 22.12 1.58
N THR A 415 4.53 22.21 2.89
CA THR A 415 4.98 21.05 3.69
C THR A 415 3.92 19.96 3.78
N VAL A 416 2.68 20.35 4.06
CA VAL A 416 1.55 19.42 4.07
C VAL A 416 1.34 18.77 2.70
N CYS A 417 1.41 19.57 1.63
CA CYS A 417 1.19 19.07 0.28
C CYS A 417 2.39 18.26 -0.28
N ALA A 418 3.57 18.39 0.33
CA ALA A 418 4.75 17.59 0.01
C ALA A 418 4.65 16.13 0.50
N SER A 419 3.73 15.86 1.45
CA SER A 419 3.50 14.53 2.00
C SER A 419 3.03 13.54 0.92
N ALA A 420 3.66 12.36 0.88
CA ALA A 420 3.31 11.25 -0.01
C ALA A 420 1.84 10.82 0.12
N GLU A 421 1.32 10.83 1.36
CA GLU A 421 -0.09 10.60 1.70
C GLU A 421 -0.77 11.91 2.06
N THR A 422 -2.08 12.03 1.82
CA THR A 422 -2.82 13.23 2.22
C THR A 422 -2.97 13.28 3.74
N PRO A 423 -2.35 14.26 4.43
CA PRO A 423 -2.52 14.40 5.87
C PRO A 423 -3.95 14.81 6.20
N GLN A 424 -4.50 14.27 7.27
CA GLN A 424 -5.82 14.63 7.77
C GLN A 424 -5.83 14.63 9.30
N VAL A 425 -6.85 15.26 9.88
CA VAL A 425 -7.18 15.13 11.30
C VAL A 425 -8.59 14.53 11.37
N ALA A 426 -8.67 13.28 11.85
CA ALA A 426 -9.94 12.56 11.91
C ALA A 426 -10.88 13.19 12.95
N GLN A 427 -12.14 12.79 12.91
CA GLN A 427 -13.13 13.24 13.89
C GLN A 427 -12.77 12.67 15.27
N GLY A 428 -12.76 13.50 16.32
CA GLY A 428 -12.34 13.13 17.67
C GLY A 428 -10.83 13.11 17.90
N GLU A 429 -10.01 13.26 16.85
CA GLU A 429 -8.55 13.23 16.96
C GLU A 429 -7.94 14.63 17.05
N ARG A 430 -6.78 14.72 17.70
CA ARG A 430 -5.96 15.93 17.87
C ARG A 430 -4.57 15.79 17.24
N ALA A 431 -4.36 14.75 16.46
CA ALA A 431 -3.09 14.46 15.80
C ALA A 431 -3.31 14.24 14.32
N PHE A 432 -2.27 14.48 13.53
CA PHE A 432 -2.30 14.14 12.12
C PHE A 432 -2.27 12.63 11.91
N SER A 433 -3.13 12.16 11.02
CA SER A 433 -3.16 10.82 10.45
C SER A 433 -3.22 10.91 8.92
N THR A 434 -3.23 9.77 8.24
CA THR A 434 -3.32 9.74 6.76
C THR A 434 -4.73 9.47 6.29
N SER A 435 -5.14 10.15 5.22
CA SER A 435 -6.41 9.91 4.58
C SER A 435 -6.39 8.65 3.72
N LEU A 436 -7.49 7.88 3.75
CA LEU A 436 -7.68 6.72 2.88
C LEU A 436 -7.80 7.11 1.40
N ARG A 437 -8.17 8.36 1.11
CA ARG A 437 -8.30 8.88 -0.26
C ARG A 437 -7.31 10.00 -0.48
N ARG A 438 -6.35 9.76 -1.37
CA ARG A 438 -5.40 10.78 -1.79
C ARG A 438 -6.13 11.92 -2.51
N LYS A 439 -5.84 13.15 -2.09
CA LYS A 439 -6.27 14.38 -2.73
C LYS A 439 -5.19 14.87 -3.68
N ASP A 440 -5.61 15.56 -4.73
CA ASP A 440 -4.68 16.26 -5.61
C ASP A 440 -3.91 17.33 -4.80
N PRO A 441 -2.56 17.32 -4.79
CA PRO A 441 -1.79 18.26 -4.00
C PRO A 441 -2.01 19.74 -4.38
N GLY A 442 -2.28 20.04 -5.65
CA GLY A 442 -2.56 21.40 -6.12
C GLY A 442 -3.92 21.89 -5.61
N GLN A 443 -4.96 21.06 -5.70
CA GLN A 443 -6.27 21.37 -5.13
C GLN A 443 -6.23 21.48 -3.61
N LEU A 444 -5.45 20.64 -2.92
CA LEU A 444 -5.28 20.74 -1.47
C LEU A 444 -4.59 22.05 -1.10
N ALA A 445 -3.49 22.40 -1.77
CA ALA A 445 -2.74 23.63 -1.55
C ALA A 445 -3.61 24.87 -1.77
N LEU A 446 -4.36 24.91 -2.88
CA LEU A 446 -5.34 25.95 -3.19
C LEU A 446 -6.32 26.17 -2.04
N VAL A 447 -6.95 25.08 -1.56
CA VAL A 447 -7.98 25.16 -0.53
C VAL A 447 -7.38 25.54 0.82
N MET A 448 -6.21 25.00 1.17
CA MET A 448 -5.50 25.37 2.39
C MET A 448 -5.20 26.86 2.44
N VAL A 449 -4.53 27.38 1.40
CA VAL A 449 -4.18 28.81 1.28
C VAL A 449 -5.43 29.67 1.31
N THR A 450 -6.46 29.33 0.53
CA THR A 450 -7.72 30.08 0.50
C THR A 450 -8.35 30.17 1.89
N ARG A 451 -8.41 29.06 2.63
CA ARG A 451 -8.99 29.04 3.98
C ARG A 451 -8.12 29.77 5.00
N MET A 452 -6.80 29.65 4.90
CA MET A 452 -5.88 30.33 5.79
C MET A 452 -5.96 31.86 5.61
N LEU A 453 -6.10 32.34 4.37
CA LEU A 453 -6.30 33.75 4.02
C LEU A 453 -7.60 34.33 4.57
N TRP A 454 -8.68 33.54 4.69
CA TRP A 454 -9.93 34.03 5.30
C TRP A 454 -9.68 34.59 6.70
N PHE A 455 -8.84 33.92 7.49
CA PHE A 455 -8.54 34.35 8.85
C PHE A 455 -7.43 35.41 8.92
N LEU A 456 -6.50 35.43 7.96
CA LEU A 456 -5.42 36.40 7.91
C LEU A 456 -5.88 37.77 7.41
N TYR A 457 -6.67 37.80 6.33
CA TYR A 457 -7.22 39.02 5.73
C TYR A 457 -8.75 38.92 5.60
N PRO A 458 -9.49 38.89 6.73
CA PRO A 458 -10.94 38.69 6.69
C PRO A 458 -11.69 39.76 5.89
N LYS A 459 -11.14 40.97 5.77
CA LYS A 459 -11.72 42.08 4.99
C LYS A 459 -11.69 41.84 3.47
N ALA A 460 -10.80 40.99 2.97
CA ALA A 460 -10.69 40.68 1.54
C ALA A 460 -11.77 39.69 1.07
N PHE A 461 -12.54 39.08 1.99
CA PHE A 461 -13.50 38.03 1.69
C PHE A 461 -14.92 38.37 2.18
N PRO A 462 -15.96 37.93 1.47
CA PRO A 462 -17.34 38.08 1.91
C PRO A 462 -17.68 37.13 3.07
N TRP A 463 -17.87 37.66 4.28
CA TRP A 463 -18.30 36.87 5.45
C TRP A 463 -19.83 36.84 5.66
N ALA A 464 -20.53 37.84 5.13
CA ALA A 464 -21.98 37.93 5.18
C ALA A 464 -22.58 37.83 3.78
N LYS A 465 -23.78 37.29 3.68
CA LYS A 465 -24.54 37.25 2.43
C LYS A 465 -24.85 38.67 1.97
N LYS A 466 -24.23 39.10 0.88
CA LYS A 466 -24.58 40.34 0.18
C LYS A 466 -25.42 39.99 -1.05
N ALA A 467 -26.63 40.57 -1.14
CA ALA A 467 -27.44 40.47 -2.36
C ALA A 467 -26.64 41.08 -3.53
N GLY A 468 -26.45 40.33 -4.62
CA GLY A 468 -25.68 40.76 -5.78
C GLY A 468 -24.16 40.55 -5.72
N GLY A 469 -23.61 39.90 -4.68
CA GLY A 469 -22.19 39.56 -4.62
C GLY A 469 -21.76 38.56 -5.71
N THR A 470 -20.62 38.83 -6.34
CA THR A 470 -20.01 38.00 -7.39
C THR A 470 -19.40 36.71 -6.80
N ALA A 471 -18.72 36.78 -5.66
CA ALA A 471 -18.20 35.62 -4.93
C ALA A 471 -19.16 35.08 -3.86
N TYR A 472 -19.06 33.78 -3.55
CA TYR A 472 -19.78 33.17 -2.43
C TYR A 472 -19.30 33.69 -1.07
N ASP A 473 -20.18 33.76 -0.08
CA ASP A 473 -19.73 33.99 1.29
C ASP A 473 -18.88 32.82 1.81
N VAL A 474 -18.05 33.08 2.82
CA VAL A 474 -17.13 32.09 3.42
C VAL A 474 -17.86 30.83 3.93
N ALA A 475 -19.11 30.94 4.40
CA ALA A 475 -19.87 29.78 4.88
C ALA A 475 -20.32 28.89 3.71
N GLU A 476 -20.80 29.48 2.63
CA GLU A 476 -21.19 28.74 1.42
C GLU A 476 -19.98 28.18 0.68
N MET A 477 -18.91 28.97 0.56
CA MET A 477 -17.64 28.52 -0.03
C MET A 477 -17.04 27.35 0.75
N THR A 478 -17.19 27.33 2.09
CA THR A 478 -16.75 26.18 2.90
C THR A 478 -17.45 24.89 2.51
N LYS A 479 -18.78 24.91 2.29
CA LYS A 479 -19.52 23.71 1.85
C LYS A 479 -19.04 23.24 0.47
N LYS A 480 -18.79 24.18 -0.44
CA LYS A 480 -18.34 23.89 -1.81
C LYS A 480 -16.95 23.23 -1.84
N ILE A 481 -16.08 23.51 -0.87
CA ILE A 481 -14.69 23.03 -0.87
C ILE A 481 -14.37 22.02 0.24
N GLU A 482 -15.31 21.67 1.10
CA GLU A 482 -15.10 20.78 2.24
C GLU A 482 -14.53 19.41 1.84
N HIS A 483 -15.01 18.85 0.73
CA HIS A 483 -14.58 17.55 0.23
C HIS A 483 -13.18 17.57 -0.42
N LYS A 484 -12.55 18.75 -0.57
CA LYS A 484 -11.24 18.91 -1.23
C LYS A 484 -10.03 18.70 -0.30
N GLY A 485 -10.25 18.43 0.99
CA GLY A 485 -9.23 17.82 1.85
C GLY A 485 -8.62 18.70 2.95
N CYS A 486 -8.98 19.97 3.06
CA CYS A 486 -8.57 20.82 4.18
C CYS A 486 -9.77 21.14 5.09
N SER A 487 -9.79 20.54 6.28
CA SER A 487 -10.83 20.78 7.28
C SER A 487 -10.42 21.87 8.28
N ASN A 488 -11.38 22.41 9.02
CA ASN A 488 -11.10 23.32 10.13
C ASN A 488 -10.29 22.69 11.27
N ARG A 489 -10.44 21.37 11.48
CA ARG A 489 -9.60 20.62 12.42
C ARG A 489 -8.13 20.68 12.00
N MET A 490 -7.88 20.52 10.71
CA MET A 490 -6.53 20.60 10.15
C MET A 490 -5.88 21.96 10.40
N LEU A 491 -6.59 23.07 10.14
CA LEU A 491 -6.07 24.42 10.41
C LEU A 491 -5.77 24.66 11.90
N ARG A 492 -6.60 24.09 12.78
CA ARG A 492 -6.40 24.15 14.24
C ARG A 492 -5.15 23.37 14.66
N GLU A 493 -4.98 22.14 14.18
CA GLU A 493 -3.81 21.31 14.54
C GLU A 493 -2.52 21.73 13.81
N LEU A 494 -2.60 22.48 12.70
CA LEU A 494 -1.45 23.22 12.15
C LEU A 494 -1.03 24.40 13.04
N GLY A 495 -1.85 24.76 14.02
CA GLY A 495 -1.64 25.94 14.84
C GLY A 495 -1.93 27.27 14.13
N TRP A 496 -2.64 27.25 13.00
CA TRP A 496 -3.01 28.48 12.29
C TRP A 496 -4.15 29.24 12.98
N VAL A 497 -5.12 28.49 13.51
CA VAL A 497 -6.32 29.04 14.17
C VAL A 497 -6.51 28.44 15.56
N ILE A 498 -7.20 29.19 16.42
CA ILE A 498 -7.64 28.74 17.75
C ILE A 498 -9.16 28.68 17.75
N SER A 499 -9.73 27.63 18.34
CA SER A 499 -11.18 27.48 18.54
C SER A 499 -11.55 27.92 19.95
N LYS A 500 -12.55 28.81 20.06
CA LYS A 500 -13.20 29.09 21.37
C LYS A 500 -14.25 28.05 21.73
N SER A 501 -14.59 27.17 20.79
CA SER A 501 -15.60 26.14 20.93
C SER A 501 -14.98 24.78 21.26
N ASN A 502 -15.62 24.04 22.17
CA ASN A 502 -15.30 22.64 22.47
C ASN A 502 -15.86 21.66 21.42
N ARG A 503 -16.47 22.16 20.34
CA ARG A 503 -16.91 21.32 19.21
C ARG A 503 -15.70 20.62 18.60
N ASP A 504 -15.86 19.33 18.37
CA ASP A 504 -14.85 18.53 17.69
C ASP A 504 -14.56 19.05 16.27
N SER A 505 -15.62 19.46 15.56
CA SER A 505 -15.54 20.11 14.24
C SER A 505 -15.99 21.58 14.33
N PRO A 506 -15.07 22.53 14.57
CA PRO A 506 -15.42 23.92 14.77
C PRO A 506 -15.90 24.58 13.47
N ARG A 507 -16.90 25.46 13.58
CA ARG A 507 -17.35 26.30 12.46
C ARG A 507 -16.36 27.45 12.23
N ASN A 508 -16.34 28.05 11.05
CA ASN A 508 -15.45 29.19 10.78
C ASN A 508 -15.69 30.35 11.76
N THR A 509 -16.93 30.58 12.18
CA THR A 509 -17.30 31.61 13.18
C THR A 509 -16.74 31.34 14.58
N ASP A 510 -16.43 30.08 14.88
CA ASP A 510 -15.91 29.65 16.18
C ASP A 510 -14.37 29.78 16.24
N LEU A 511 -13.74 30.02 15.08
CA LEU A 511 -12.30 30.08 14.88
C LEU A 511 -11.80 31.50 14.78
N HIS A 512 -10.64 31.74 15.38
CA HIS A 512 -9.91 33.00 15.28
C HIS A 512 -8.48 32.70 14.84
N LEU A 513 -7.87 33.62 14.10
CA LEU A 513 -6.44 33.54 13.81
C LEU A 513 -5.67 33.47 15.13
N ARG A 514 -4.67 32.58 15.23
CA ARG A 514 -3.75 32.55 16.37
C ARG A 514 -3.07 33.92 16.51
N PRO A 515 -2.78 34.40 17.75
CA PRO A 515 -2.13 35.69 17.94
C PRO A 515 -0.89 35.86 17.06
N ARG A 516 -0.74 37.06 16.49
CA ARG A 516 0.32 37.37 15.52
C ARG A 516 1.70 37.06 16.07
N GLU A 517 1.96 37.35 17.34
CA GLU A 517 3.25 37.10 17.99
C GLU A 517 3.59 35.62 18.06
N GLU A 518 2.62 34.76 18.38
CA GLU A 518 2.81 33.31 18.39
C GLU A 518 3.09 32.77 16.97
N LEU A 519 2.35 33.24 15.96
CA LEU A 519 2.58 32.86 14.57
C LEU A 519 3.97 33.31 14.09
N LEU A 520 4.39 34.53 14.41
CA LEU A 520 5.76 34.99 14.12
C LEU A 520 6.82 34.19 14.88
N GLY A 521 6.51 33.67 16.07
CA GLY A 521 7.34 32.70 16.79
C GLY A 521 7.53 31.42 15.99
N ILE A 522 6.44 30.81 15.51
CA ILE A 522 6.49 29.60 14.67
C ILE A 522 7.28 29.85 13.38
N LEU A 523 7.11 31.01 12.73
CA LEU A 523 7.90 31.37 11.56
C LEU A 523 9.40 31.38 11.84
N ARG A 524 9.82 31.96 12.98
CA ARG A 524 11.24 31.97 13.38
C ARG A 524 11.75 30.56 13.65
N GLU A 525 10.96 29.73 14.33
CA GLU A 525 11.30 28.33 14.60
C GLU A 525 11.50 27.56 13.29
N LEU A 526 10.53 27.61 12.38
CA LEU A 526 10.61 26.95 11.08
C LEU A 526 11.77 27.48 10.23
N SER A 527 11.99 28.79 10.22
CA SER A 527 13.12 29.41 9.49
C SER A 527 14.46 28.90 10.02
N SER A 528 14.61 28.80 11.36
CA SER A 528 15.81 28.26 12.00
C SER A 528 15.99 26.75 11.76
N ALA A 529 14.91 26.03 11.46
CA ALA A 529 14.88 24.60 11.23
C ALA A 529 15.03 24.22 9.75
N LEU A 530 15.15 25.17 8.81
CA LEU A 530 15.31 24.87 7.37
C LEU A 530 16.50 23.93 7.06
N ARG A 531 17.55 23.96 7.88
CA ARG A 531 18.72 23.05 7.79
C ARG A 531 18.60 21.79 8.66
N ARG A 532 17.46 21.59 9.32
CA ARG A 532 17.15 20.47 10.21
C ARG A 532 15.75 19.92 9.85
N PRO A 533 15.63 19.15 8.75
CA PRO A 533 14.33 18.70 8.26
C PRO A 533 13.47 17.98 9.30
N ASP A 534 14.06 17.16 10.16
CA ASP A 534 13.36 16.46 11.22
C ASP A 534 12.64 17.43 12.18
N ASP A 535 13.34 18.47 12.64
CA ASP A 535 12.79 19.50 13.53
C ASP A 535 11.74 20.35 12.80
N PHE A 536 12.01 20.68 11.54
CA PHE A 536 11.10 21.45 10.70
C PHE A 536 9.76 20.73 10.52
N ILE A 537 9.79 19.48 10.07
CA ILE A 537 8.60 18.67 9.83
C ILE A 537 7.88 18.37 11.15
N SER A 538 8.62 18.11 12.23
CA SER A 538 8.04 17.88 13.56
C SER A 538 7.27 19.10 14.07
N THR A 539 7.76 20.30 13.76
CA THR A 539 7.10 21.57 14.10
C THR A 539 5.80 21.75 13.32
N VAL A 540 5.79 21.45 12.01
CA VAL A 540 4.58 21.61 11.17
C VAL A 540 3.47 20.61 11.57
N PHE A 541 3.82 19.34 11.79
CA PHE A 541 2.84 18.30 12.13
C PHE A 541 2.60 18.12 13.63
N HIS A 542 3.26 18.91 14.48
CA HIS A 542 3.26 18.75 15.94
C HIS A 542 3.51 17.29 16.39
N SER A 543 4.37 16.58 15.67
CA SER A 543 4.62 15.15 15.87
C SER A 543 6.09 14.83 15.68
N ARG A 544 6.68 14.08 16.63
CA ARG A 544 8.04 13.55 16.52
C ARG A 544 8.10 12.22 15.77
N ASP A 545 6.97 11.76 15.23
CA ASP A 545 6.93 10.54 14.44
C ASP A 545 7.67 10.75 13.12
N ARG A 546 8.74 9.97 12.93
CA ARG A 546 9.60 10.03 11.75
C ARG A 546 8.88 9.74 10.45
N ILE A 547 7.74 9.06 10.51
CA ILE A 547 6.96 8.75 9.32
C ILE A 547 6.58 10.02 8.53
N TRP A 548 6.39 11.16 9.21
CA TRP A 548 6.11 12.44 8.55
C TRP A 548 7.31 12.99 7.79
N VAL A 549 8.53 12.84 8.34
CA VAL A 549 9.77 13.22 7.67
C VAL A 549 9.94 12.39 6.39
N GLU A 550 9.63 11.09 6.46
CA GLU A 550 9.69 10.19 5.31
C GLU A 550 8.65 10.52 4.24
N ARG A 551 7.41 10.81 4.66
CA ARG A 551 6.33 11.23 3.76
C ARG A 551 6.66 12.54 3.05
N CYS A 552 7.32 13.47 3.73
CA CYS A 552 7.74 14.76 3.18
C CYS A 552 9.14 14.72 2.52
N ALA A 553 9.70 13.54 2.23
CA ALA A 553 11.03 13.42 1.63
C ALA A 553 11.20 14.14 0.27
N SER A 554 10.11 14.50 -0.40
CA SER A 554 10.12 15.26 -1.66
C SER A 554 10.71 16.67 -1.52
N ILE A 555 10.61 17.29 -0.33
CA ILE A 555 11.15 18.62 -0.05
C ILE A 555 12.48 18.58 0.71
N ILE A 556 13.04 17.39 0.98
CA ILE A 556 14.32 17.23 1.67
C ILE A 556 15.44 17.03 0.64
N LYS A 557 16.34 18.01 0.51
CA LYS A 557 17.53 17.92 -0.34
C LYS A 557 18.77 17.57 0.48
N GLN A 558 19.61 16.68 -0.05
CA GLN A 558 20.93 16.36 0.49
C GLN A 558 22.00 17.18 -0.24
N GLY A 559 22.95 17.75 0.49
CA GLY A 559 24.19 18.31 -0.05
C GLY A 559 25.43 17.63 0.55
N VAL A 560 26.51 17.61 -0.22
CA VAL A 560 27.84 17.14 0.21
C VAL A 560 28.64 18.37 0.60
N ARG A 561 29.21 18.42 1.81
CA ARG A 561 30.17 19.49 2.16
C ARG A 561 31.41 19.30 1.30
N GLY A 562 31.65 20.18 0.32
CA GLY A 562 32.87 20.11 -0.49
C GLY A 562 32.87 20.74 -1.88
N VAL A 563 31.82 21.46 -2.30
CA VAL A 563 31.93 22.37 -3.46
C VAL A 563 31.23 23.67 -3.07
N SER A 564 32.02 24.71 -2.90
CA SER A 564 31.57 26.09 -2.78
C SER A 564 30.80 26.48 -4.05
N GLU A 565 29.54 26.90 -3.89
CA GLU A 565 28.92 27.88 -4.80
C GLU A 565 29.34 29.27 -4.36
#